data_AF-A0A7S1VCQ5-F1
#
_entry.id   AF-A0A7S1VCQ5-F1
#
_cell.length_a   1.000
_cell.length_b   1.000
_cell.length_c   1.000
_cell.angle_alpha   90.00
_cell.angle_beta   90.00
_cell.angle_gamma   90.00
#
_symmetry.space_group_name_H-M   'P 1'
#
loop_
_entity.id
_entity.type
_entity.pdbx_description
1 polymer ?
#
loop_
_entity_poly.entity_id
_entity_poly.type
_entity_poly.pdbx_seq_one_letter_code
_entity_poly.pdbx_strand_id
1 'polypeptide(L)'
;IFDGLTVLQHRGQDAAGIVTSESKRLHLRKDNGLVRDVFSTHHMIQLSGHVGLGHCRYPTAGSSSCAEAQPLYTNYPYGICVAHNGNLTNTDALTKYMREEVGRHVNTDSE
;
A
#
# COMPACT_ATOMS: atom_id res chain seq x y z
N ILE A 1 9.33 11.05 3.05
CA ILE A 1 8.21 10.08 3.28
C ILE A 1 8.43 9.30 4.57
N PHE A 2 9.54 8.57 4.73
CA PHE A 2 9.86 7.80 5.94
C PHE A 2 9.68 8.58 7.25
N ASP A 3 10.26 9.78 7.37
CA ASP A 3 10.12 10.60 8.59
C ASP A 3 8.66 11.00 8.85
N GLY A 4 7.93 11.34 7.80
CA GLY A 4 6.50 11.63 7.87
C GLY A 4 5.68 10.44 8.36
N LEU A 5 5.96 9.24 7.85
CA LEU A 5 5.34 8.00 8.33
C LEU A 5 5.71 7.70 9.79
N THR A 6 6.94 8.00 10.21
CA THR A 6 7.38 7.82 11.60
C THR A 6 6.59 8.72 12.55
N VAL A 7 6.31 9.98 12.17
CA VAL A 7 5.45 10.89 12.94
C VAL A 7 3.99 10.40 12.94
N LEU A 8 3.52 9.84 11.83
CA LEU A 8 2.17 9.29 11.68
C LEU A 8 2.04 7.84 12.20
N GLN A 9 3.06 7.25 12.80
CA GLN A 9 3.07 5.86 13.28
C GLN A 9 1.95 5.56 14.29
N HIS A 10 1.50 6.58 15.03
CA HIS A 10 0.36 6.48 15.95
C HIS A 10 -0.96 6.16 15.24
N ARG A 11 -1.04 6.34 13.91
CA ARG A 11 -2.22 6.02 13.09
C ARG A 11 -2.23 4.61 12.55
N GLY A 12 -1.17 3.83 12.75
CA GLY A 12 -1.12 2.45 12.29
C GLY A 12 0.23 1.80 12.60
N GLN A 13 0.21 0.64 13.25
CA GLN A 13 1.40 -0.07 13.73
C GLN A 13 1.54 -1.48 13.14
N ASP A 14 0.60 -1.89 12.29
CA ASP A 14 0.51 -3.25 11.78
C ASP A 14 1.36 -3.48 10.52
N ALA A 15 1.42 -2.48 9.64
CA ALA A 15 2.23 -2.52 8.43
C ALA A 15 2.60 -1.12 7.96
N ALA A 16 3.66 -1.03 7.17
CA ALA A 16 4.06 0.20 6.50
C ALA A 16 4.46 -0.06 5.05
N GLY A 17 4.30 0.96 4.20
CA GLY A 17 4.72 0.89 2.80
C GLY A 17 5.06 2.25 2.23
N ILE A 18 6.04 2.28 1.34
CA ILE A 18 6.45 3.44 0.55
C ILE A 18 6.57 3.00 -0.90
N VAL A 19 6.01 3.81 -1.80
CA VAL A 19 6.32 3.72 -3.22
C VAL A 19 6.87 5.06 -3.71
N THR A 20 7.93 5.00 -4.50
CA THR A 20 8.51 6.16 -5.18
C THR A 20 8.50 5.97 -6.69
N SER A 21 8.54 7.06 -7.42
CA SER A 21 8.58 7.09 -8.88
C SER A 21 9.86 7.76 -9.37
N GLU A 22 10.63 7.00 -10.15
CA GLU A 22 11.79 7.48 -10.88
C GLU A 22 11.52 7.32 -12.37
N SER A 23 11.38 8.44 -13.07
CA SER A 23 11.01 8.48 -14.49
C SER A 23 9.70 7.73 -14.80
N LYS A 24 9.78 6.49 -15.30
CA LYS A 24 8.63 5.61 -15.61
C LYS A 24 8.61 4.33 -14.78
N ARG A 25 9.46 4.24 -13.75
CA ARG A 25 9.57 3.08 -12.87
C ARG A 25 9.06 3.42 -11.48
N LEU A 26 8.36 2.46 -10.90
CA LEU A 26 7.87 2.53 -9.53
C LEU A 26 8.73 1.60 -8.67
N HIS A 27 9.18 2.11 -7.54
CA HIS A 27 9.95 1.37 -6.54
C HIS A 27 9.08 1.21 -5.31
N LEU A 28 8.66 -0.01 -5.01
CA LEU A 28 7.76 -0.32 -3.90
C LEU A 28 8.48 -1.13 -2.84
N ARG A 29 8.43 -0.67 -1.58
CA ARG A 29 8.75 -1.47 -0.41
C ARG A 29 7.58 -1.39 0.56
N LYS A 30 7.08 -2.54 0.97
CA LYS A 30 6.04 -2.68 1.98
C LYS A 30 6.23 -3.97 2.76
N ASP A 31 5.85 -3.95 4.03
CA ASP A 31 5.88 -5.12 4.90
C ASP A 31 5.04 -4.88 6.16
N ASN A 32 4.83 -5.95 6.93
CA ASN A 32 4.23 -5.86 8.25
C ASN A 32 5.25 -5.31 9.26
N GLY A 33 4.74 -4.62 10.28
CA GLY A 33 5.50 -4.02 11.37
C GLY A 33 5.57 -2.50 11.33
N LEU A 34 6.37 -1.96 12.25
CA LEU A 34 6.57 -0.52 12.40
C LEU A 34 7.41 0.03 11.24
N VAL A 35 7.27 1.32 10.94
CA VAL A 35 8.00 2.00 9.86
C VAL A 35 9.50 1.76 9.96
N ARG A 36 10.06 1.81 11.17
CA ARG A 36 11.50 1.59 11.40
C ARG A 36 11.97 0.17 11.10
N ASP A 37 11.10 -0.81 11.24
CA ASP A 37 11.42 -2.22 11.02
C ASP A 37 11.25 -2.59 9.55
N VAL A 38 10.27 -1.98 8.86
CA VAL A 38 9.96 -2.22 7.45
C VAL A 38 11.04 -1.66 6.52
N PHE A 39 11.59 -0.48 6.82
CA PHE A 39 12.57 0.21 5.97
C PHE A 39 13.96 0.23 6.60
N SER A 40 14.86 -0.56 6.02
CA SER A 40 16.29 -0.54 6.34
C SER A 40 17.05 0.28 5.29
N THR A 41 18.33 0.57 5.55
CA THR A 41 19.16 1.40 4.67
C THR A 41 19.17 0.93 3.21
N HIS A 42 19.25 -0.39 2.98
CA HIS A 42 19.26 -0.91 1.61
C HIS A 42 17.90 -0.75 0.90
N HIS A 43 16.79 -0.83 1.61
CA HIS A 43 15.47 -0.50 1.06
C HIS A 43 15.38 0.98 0.68
N MET A 44 15.92 1.87 1.52
CA MET A 44 15.89 3.31 1.27
C MET A 44 16.68 3.71 0.02
N ILE A 45 17.81 3.06 -0.25
CA ILE A 45 18.60 3.26 -1.48
C ILE A 45 17.81 2.84 -2.73
N GLN A 46 16.95 1.82 -2.61
CA GLN A 46 16.13 1.34 -3.73
C GLN A 46 14.89 2.20 -3.99
N LEU A 47 14.46 3.02 -3.03
CA LEU A 47 13.32 3.94 -3.13
C LEU A 47 13.72 5.26 -3.79
N SER A 48 14.30 5.17 -4.99
CA SER A 48 14.73 6.33 -5.78
C SER A 48 13.55 7.10 -6.37
N GLY A 49 13.76 8.38 -6.64
CA GLY A 49 12.77 9.27 -7.28
C GLY A 49 12.43 10.51 -6.46
N HIS A 50 11.70 11.43 -7.09
CA HIS A 50 11.32 12.72 -6.49
C HIS A 50 9.85 12.80 -6.09
N VAL A 51 9.05 11.79 -6.46
CA VAL A 51 7.63 11.69 -6.13
C VAL A 51 7.40 10.33 -5.49
N GLY A 52 6.57 10.29 -4.45
CA GLY A 52 6.19 9.06 -3.81
C GLY A 52 5.08 9.26 -2.81
N LEU A 53 4.50 8.14 -2.37
CA LEU A 53 3.46 8.08 -1.36
C LEU A 53 3.79 6.98 -0.36
N GLY A 54 3.21 7.07 0.83
CA GLY A 54 3.43 6.08 1.88
C GLY A 54 2.18 5.89 2.73
N HIS A 55 2.14 4.77 3.42
CA HIS A 55 1.00 4.37 4.25
C HIS A 55 1.47 3.66 5.52
N CYS A 56 0.75 3.89 6.62
CA CYS A 56 0.83 3.11 7.86
C CYS A 56 -0.54 2.49 8.11
N ARG A 57 -0.61 1.16 8.14
CA ARG A 57 -1.86 0.43 8.37
C ARG A 57 -2.13 0.27 9.85
N TYR A 58 -3.32 0.65 10.28
CA TYR A 58 -3.86 0.26 11.59
C TYR A 58 -4.42 -1.17 11.49
N PRO A 59 -4.29 -2.01 12.53
CA PRO A 59 -4.89 -3.34 12.51
C PRO A 59 -6.39 -3.26 12.18
N THR A 60 -6.79 -3.80 11.04
CA THR A 60 -8.19 -4.00 10.67
C THR A 60 -8.53 -5.48 10.74
N ALA A 61 -9.78 -5.80 11.04
CA ALA A 61 -10.24 -7.18 10.98
C ALA A 61 -10.00 -7.72 9.55
N GLY A 62 -9.46 -8.93 9.41
CA GLY A 62 -9.24 -9.57 8.11
C GLY A 62 -7.87 -9.32 7.47
N SER A 63 -7.17 -8.20 7.74
CA SER A 63 -5.88 -7.94 7.09
C SER A 63 -4.69 -8.44 7.91
N SER A 64 -4.07 -9.55 7.50
CA SER A 64 -2.87 -10.09 8.15
C SER A 64 -1.69 -10.24 7.20
N SER A 65 -1.93 -10.19 5.89
CA SER A 65 -0.90 -10.40 4.89
C SER A 65 -0.14 -9.12 4.57
N CYS A 66 1.17 -9.25 4.35
CA CYS A 66 1.99 -8.17 3.81
C CYS A 66 1.58 -7.79 2.38
N ALA A 67 0.92 -8.69 1.65
CA ALA A 67 0.38 -8.41 0.32
C ALA A 67 -0.69 -7.30 0.36
N GLU A 68 -1.43 -7.24 1.46
CA GLU A 68 -2.48 -6.26 1.71
C GLU A 68 -1.94 -4.97 2.33
N ALA A 69 -0.65 -4.92 2.69
CA ALA A 69 -0.04 -3.67 3.09
C ALA A 69 -0.17 -2.67 1.92
N GLN A 70 -0.52 -1.43 2.22
CA GLN A 70 -0.57 -0.38 1.21
C GLN A 70 0.80 0.30 1.13
N PRO A 71 1.19 0.87 -0.02
CA PRO A 71 0.36 1.13 -1.21
C PRO A 71 0.00 -0.09 -2.06
N LEU A 72 -1.18 -0.06 -2.67
CA LEU A 72 -1.59 -1.01 -3.71
C LEU A 72 -1.06 -0.54 -5.06
N TYR A 73 -0.68 -1.50 -5.90
CA TYR A 73 -0.15 -1.26 -7.24
C TYR A 73 -0.91 -2.10 -8.27
N THR A 74 -1.21 -1.49 -9.42
CA THR A 74 -1.65 -2.20 -10.63
C THR A 74 -0.89 -1.67 -11.84
N ASN A 75 -0.46 -2.55 -12.73
CA ASN A 75 0.30 -2.19 -13.93
C ASN A 75 -0.58 -1.67 -15.08
N TYR A 76 -1.91 -1.73 -14.96
CA TYR A 76 -2.85 -1.31 -16.01
C TYR A 76 -3.79 -0.21 -15.53
N PRO A 77 -4.11 0.80 -16.34
CA PRO A 77 -3.63 1.02 -17.72
C PRO A 77 -2.21 1.60 -17.83
N TYR A 78 -1.71 2.27 -16.79
CA TYR A 78 -0.45 3.05 -16.87
C TYR A 78 0.55 2.77 -15.74
N GLY A 79 0.26 1.84 -14.84
CA GLY A 79 1.00 1.73 -13.58
C GLY A 79 0.46 2.72 -12.55
N ILE A 80 -0.55 2.32 -11.78
CA ILE A 80 -1.23 3.15 -10.80
C ILE A 80 -0.91 2.63 -9.40
N CYS A 81 -0.53 3.54 -8.51
CA CYS A 81 -0.41 3.27 -7.09
C CYS A 81 -1.40 4.11 -6.29
N VAL A 82 -2.03 3.48 -5.29
CA VAL A 82 -2.98 4.15 -4.39
C VAL A 82 -2.68 3.75 -2.95
N ALA A 83 -2.76 4.74 -2.06
CA ALA A 83 -2.88 4.55 -0.62
C ALA A 83 -4.19 5.19 -0.16
N HIS A 84 -4.90 4.54 0.75
CA HIS A 84 -6.22 4.92 1.22
C HIS A 84 -6.34 4.68 2.72
N ASN A 85 -7.02 5.59 3.41
CA ASN A 85 -7.35 5.46 4.83
C ASN A 85 -8.86 5.70 4.99
N GLY A 86 -9.60 4.62 5.17
CA GLY A 86 -11.06 4.59 5.23
C GLY A 86 -11.58 3.22 4.76
N ASN A 87 -12.91 3.08 4.72
CA ASN A 87 -13.57 1.83 4.33
C ASN A 87 -14.63 2.01 3.25
N LEU A 88 -14.75 1.01 2.37
CA LEU A 88 -15.80 0.91 1.36
C LEU A 88 -17.01 0.16 1.94
N THR A 89 -18.17 0.80 1.99
CA THR A 89 -19.39 0.19 2.54
C THR A 89 -20.03 -0.86 1.64
N ASN A 90 -19.54 -0.99 0.40
CA ASN A 90 -20.09 -1.86 -0.64
C ASN A 90 -19.03 -2.77 -1.27
N THR A 91 -18.02 -3.18 -0.50
CA THR A 91 -16.89 -4.03 -0.95
C THR A 91 -17.36 -5.33 -1.61
N ASP A 92 -18.40 -6.00 -1.09
CA ASP A 92 -18.94 -7.24 -1.67
C ASP A 92 -19.48 -7.02 -3.09
N ALA A 93 -20.26 -5.96 -3.28
CA ALA A 93 -20.85 -5.62 -4.58
C ALA A 93 -19.76 -5.25 -5.59
N LEU A 94 -18.76 -4.46 -5.17
CA LEU A 94 -17.64 -4.08 -6.01
C LEU A 94 -16.75 -5.28 -6.37
N THR A 95 -16.51 -6.18 -5.42
CA THR A 95 -15.72 -7.40 -5.65
C THR A 95 -16.41 -8.33 -6.64
N LYS A 96 -17.73 -8.50 -6.50
CA LYS A 96 -18.53 -9.27 -7.46
C LYS A 96 -18.46 -8.64 -8.86
N TYR A 97 -18.71 -7.35 -8.98
CA TYR A 97 -18.62 -6.61 -10.25
C TYR A 97 -17.23 -6.73 -10.90
N MET A 98 -16.16 -6.55 -10.12
CA MET A 98 -14.78 -6.67 -10.62
C MET A 98 -14.49 -8.07 -11.15
N ARG A 99 -15.01 -9.13 -10.50
CA ARG A 99 -14.81 -10.52 -10.92
C ARG A 99 -15.65 -10.88 -12.15
N GLU A 100 -16.93 -10.53 -12.15
CA GLU A 100 -17.90 -10.98 -13.16
C GLU A 100 -17.88 -10.12 -14.44
N GLU A 101 -17.82 -8.79 -14.30
CA GLU A 101 -17.93 -7.86 -15.43
C GLU A 101 -16.57 -7.40 -15.95
N VAL A 102 -15.60 -7.15 -15.05
CA VAL A 102 -14.27 -6.65 -15.40
C VAL A 102 -13.24 -7.78 -15.59
N GLY A 103 -13.51 -8.97 -15.04
CA GLY A 103 -12.61 -10.12 -15.10
C GLY A 103 -11.31 -9.95 -14.30
N ARG A 104 -11.35 -9.22 -13.17
CA ARG A 104 -10.20 -8.97 -12.30
C ARG A 104 -10.36 -9.53 -10.90
N HIS A 105 -9.27 -10.08 -10.38
CA HIS A 105 -9.18 -10.48 -8.99
C HIS A 105 -8.85 -9.27 -8.10
N VAL A 106 -9.48 -9.20 -6.93
CA VAL A 106 -9.25 -8.17 -5.90
C VAL A 106 -8.23 -8.72 -4.92
N ASN A 107 -7.11 -8.01 -4.74
CA ASN A 107 -5.95 -8.48 -3.97
C ASN A 107 -5.90 -7.94 -2.54
N THR A 108 -7.01 -7.41 -2.03
CA THR A 108 -7.08 -6.88 -0.68
C THR A 108 -8.50 -6.99 -0.16
N ASP A 109 -8.60 -7.40 1.10
CA ASP A 109 -9.83 -7.29 1.88
C ASP A 109 -9.74 -6.08 2.79
N SER A 110 -9.01 -5.01 2.38
CA SER A 110 -8.97 -3.74 3.11
C SER A 110 -10.41 -3.28 3.26
N GLU A 111 -10.98 -3.55 4.44
CA GLU A 111 -12.10 -2.81 4.99
C GLU A 111 -11.62 -1.38 5.22
#